data_AF-A0A3A4XD23-F1
#
_entry.id   AF-A0A3A4XD23-F1
#
_cell.length_a   1.000
_cell.length_b   1.000
_cell.length_c   1.000
_cell.angle_alpha   90.00
_cell.angle_beta   90.00
_cell.angle_gamma   90.00
#
_symmetry.space_group_name_H-M   'P 1'
#
loop_
_entity.id
_entity.type
_entity.pdbx_description
1 polymer ?
#
loop_
_entity_poly.entity_id
_entity_poly.type
_entity_poly.pdbx_seq_one_letter_code
_entity_poly.pdbx_strand_id
1 'polypeptide(L)' 'MISPKLVEVGQHLNIQVLTYADIQSIEGSQGHFKVKVRKRARSVDLERCTGCGTCVESCPVIYQPVVPAPSSHPDNGV' A
#
# COMPACT_ATOMS: atom_id res chain seq x y z
N MET A 1 -7.86 9.65 14.04
CA MET A 1 -7.76 10.21 12.67
C MET A 1 -6.31 10.17 12.21
N ILE A 2 -5.98 9.35 11.21
CA ILE A 2 -4.60 9.21 10.68
C ILE A 2 -4.35 10.09 9.44
N SER A 3 -5.41 10.55 8.80
CA SER A 3 -5.36 11.23 7.50
C SER A 3 -4.40 12.42 7.44
N PRO A 4 -4.31 13.32 8.45
CA PRO A 4 -3.36 14.42 8.40
C PRO A 4 -1.90 13.95 8.27
N LYS A 5 -1.52 12.88 8.99
CA LYS A 5 -0.14 12.39 8.96
C LYS A 5 0.22 11.68 7.66
N LEU A 6 -0.74 11.01 7.03
CA LEU A 6 -0.54 10.39 5.73
C LEU A 6 -0.26 11.42 4.63
N VAL A 7 -0.97 12.55 4.65
CA VAL A 7 -0.74 13.65 3.70
C VAL A 7 0.62 14.30 3.93
N GLU A 8 0.94 14.62 5.18
CA GLU A 8 2.22 15.23 5.56
C GLU A 8 3.42 14.38 5.10
N VAL A 9 3.40 13.08 5.39
CA VAL A 9 4.50 12.16 5.01
C VAL A 9 4.59 12.00 3.48
N GLY A 10 3.47 11.99 2.78
CA GLY A 10 3.44 11.87 1.32
C GLY A 10 4.03 13.07 0.57
N GLN A 11 4.06 14.24 1.19
CA GLN A 11 4.54 15.49 0.59
C GLN A 11 5.92 15.95 1.10
N HIS A 12 6.53 15.20 2.02
CA HIS A 12 7.76 15.61 2.68
C HIS A 12 9.00 15.40 1.79
N LEU A 13 9.79 16.46 1.54
CA LEU A 13 10.93 16.45 0.60
C LEU A 13 12.05 15.46 0.96
N ASN A 14 12.26 15.20 2.25
CA ASN A 14 13.30 14.26 2.71
C ASN A 14 12.79 12.83 2.92
N ILE A 15 11.56 12.52 2.52
CA ILE A 15 10.97 11.18 2.67
C ILE A 15 10.55 10.68 1.29
N GLN A 16 11.12 9.56 0.88
CA GLN A 16 10.66 8.84 -0.30
C GLN A 16 9.68 7.73 0.11
N VAL A 17 8.41 7.89 -0.23
CA VAL A 17 7.39 6.86 0.05
C VAL A 17 7.38 5.82 -1.06
N LEU A 18 7.67 4.57 -0.71
CA LEU A 18 7.56 3.42 -1.63
C LEU A 18 6.33 2.59 -1.27
N THR A 19 5.19 2.90 -1.91
CA THR A 19 3.95 2.15 -1.68
C THR A 19 3.92 0.83 -2.46
N TYR A 20 3.16 -0.16 -1.95
CA TYR A 20 3.01 -1.49 -2.55
C TYR A 20 4.38 -2.16 -2.85
N ALA A 21 5.27 -2.08 -1.87
CA ALA A 21 6.64 -2.55 -1.98
C ALA A 21 6.99 -3.46 -0.79
N ASP A 22 7.86 -4.44 -1.03
CA ASP A 22 8.40 -5.33 -0.02
C ASP A 22 9.93 -5.25 0.01
N ILE A 23 10.51 -5.45 1.20
CA ILE A 23 11.96 -5.66 1.33
C ILE A 23 12.27 -7.10 0.89
N GLN A 24 13.23 -7.26 -0.02
CA GLN A 24 13.70 -8.57 -0.47
C GLN A 24 14.97 -9.02 0.24
N SER A 25 15.91 -8.10 0.45
CA SER A 25 17.16 -8.39 1.15
C SER A 25 17.74 -7.12 1.78
N ILE A 26 18.52 -7.33 2.82
CA ILE A 26 19.28 -6.29 3.52
C ILE A 26 20.70 -6.83 3.67
N GLU A 27 21.67 -6.06 3.19
CA GLU A 27 23.10 -6.37 3.25
C GLU A 27 23.84 -5.20 3.90
N GLY A 28 25.03 -5.49 4.44
CA GLY A 28 25.91 -4.48 5.06
C GLY A 28 25.81 -4.45 6.58
N SER A 29 26.31 -3.36 7.15
CA SER A 29 26.43 -3.17 8.60
C SER A 29 26.01 -1.75 9.00
N GLN A 30 26.04 -1.46 10.31
CA GLN A 30 25.58 -0.20 10.86
C GLN A 30 26.15 1.02 10.11
N GLY A 31 25.26 1.88 9.59
CA GLY A 31 25.61 3.08 8.82
C GLY A 31 25.81 2.85 7.31
N HIS A 32 25.97 1.60 6.86
CA HIS A 32 26.23 1.25 5.46
C HIS A 32 25.34 0.09 5.01
N PHE A 33 24.03 0.32 4.97
CA PHE A 33 23.07 -0.67 4.50
C PHE A 33 22.83 -0.55 3.00
N LYS A 34 22.76 -1.71 2.33
CA LYS A 34 22.23 -1.85 0.99
C LYS A 34 20.97 -2.69 1.04
N VAL A 35 19.84 -2.07 0.72
CA VAL A 35 18.52 -2.72 0.79
C VAL A 35 17.98 -2.93 -0.61
N LYS A 36 17.52 -4.15 -0.90
CA LYS A 36 16.80 -4.46 -2.14
C LYS A 36 15.30 -4.39 -1.86
N VAL A 37 14.62 -3.49 -2.56
CA VAL A 37 13.17 -3.28 -2.41
C VAL A 37 12.47 -3.69 -3.70
N ARG A 38 11.50 -4.60 -3.61
CA ARG A 38 10.62 -4.97 -4.72
C ARG A 38 9.38 -4.06 -4.69
N LYS A 39 9.27 -3.16 -5.67
CA LYS A 39 8.01 -2.47 -5.95
C LYS A 39 7.14 -3.40 -6.80
N ARG A 40 5.99 -3.80 -6.29
CA ARG A 40 5.08 -4.69 -7.02
C ARG A 40 4.44 -3.93 -8.18
N ALA A 41 4.23 -4.63 -9.30
CA ALA A 41 3.57 -4.06 -10.46
C ALA A 41 2.10 -3.77 -10.12
N ARG A 42 1.67 -2.53 -10.39
CA ARG A 42 0.24 -2.15 -10.32
C ARG A 42 -0.48 -2.34 -11.64
N SER A 43 0.24 -2.77 -12.67
CA SER A 43 -0.25 -2.90 -14.05
C SER A 43 -0.86 -1.60 -14.61
N VAL A 44 -0.43 -0.45 -14.08
CA VAL A 44 -0.83 0.90 -14.48
C VAL A 44 0.42 1.78 -14.44
N ASP A 45 0.55 2.70 -15.39
CA ASP A 45 1.57 3.76 -15.36
C ASP A 45 1.20 4.81 -14.30
N LEU A 46 2.00 4.89 -13.24
CA LEU A 46 1.73 5.78 -12.09
C LEU A 46 2.00 7.25 -12.38
N GLU A 47 2.85 7.58 -13.36
CA GLU A 47 3.11 8.97 -13.73
C GLU A 47 1.93 9.56 -14.52
N ARG A 48 1.18 8.71 -15.21
CA ARG A 48 0.00 9.08 -16.01
C ARG A 48 -1.33 8.89 -15.25
N CYS A 49 -1.34 8.12 -14.17
CA CYS A 49 -2.54 7.85 -13.40
C CYS A 49 -2.93 9.06 -12.54
N THR A 50 -4.14 9.57 -12.73
CA THR A 50 -4.68 10.70 -11.95
C THR A 50 -5.53 10.26 -10.76
N GLY A 51 -5.78 8.96 -10.60
CA GLY A 51 -6.64 8.43 -9.53
C GLY A 51 -8.14 8.71 -9.73
N CYS A 52 -8.59 8.99 -10.96
CA CYS A 52 -9.99 9.35 -11.25
C CYS A 52 -11.02 8.23 -11.03
N GLY A 53 -10.61 6.96 -11.02
CA GLY A 53 -11.49 5.82 -10.76
C GLY A 53 -12.27 5.29 -11.97
N THR A 54 -12.24 5.95 -13.13
CA THR A 54 -13.00 5.53 -14.33
C THR A 54 -12.67 4.12 -14.82
N CYS A 55 -11.43 3.66 -14.60
CA CYS A 55 -11.02 2.29 -14.93
C CYS A 55 -11.76 1.22 -14.11
N VAL A 56 -12.18 1.54 -12.88
CA VAL A 56 -12.94 0.63 -12.01
C VAL A 56 -14.38 0.52 -12.48
N GLU A 57 -15.00 1.63 -12.85
CA GLU A 57 -16.39 1.67 -13.36
C GLU A 57 -16.54 0.91 -14.68
N SER A 58 -15.54 1.02 -15.56
CA SER A 58 -15.52 0.35 -16.85
C SER A 58 -15.09 -1.13 -16.77
N CYS A 59 -14.66 -1.60 -15.60
CA CYS A 59 -14.13 -2.94 -15.45
C CYS A 59 -15.26 -3.98 -15.63
N PRO A 60 -15.18 -4.90 -16.61
CA PRO A 60 -16.20 -5.94 -16.81
C PRO A 60 -16.13 -7.03 -15.72
N VAL A 61 -15.07 -7.04 -14.91
CA VAL A 61 -14.88 -7.99 -13.81
C VAL A 61 -15.25 -7.30 -12.52
N ILE A 62 -16.32 -7.79 -11.88
CA ILE A 62 -16.69 -7.36 -10.54
C ILE A 62 -15.85 -8.16 -9.56
N TYR A 63 -14.78 -7.56 -9.04
CA TYR A 63 -14.04 -8.15 -7.94
C TYR A 63 -14.95 -8.16 -6.70
N GLN A 64 -15.44 -9.33 -6.32
CA GLN A 64 -15.99 -9.53 -4.98
C GLN A 64 -14.80 -9.69 -4.04
N PRO A 65 -14.53 -8.71 -3.16
CA PRO A 65 -13.59 -8.97 -2.09
C PRO A 65 -14.16 -10.13 -1.29
N VAL A 66 -13.46 -11.26 -1.27
CA VAL A 66 -13.69 -12.26 -0.24
C VAL A 66 -13.19 -11.60 1.05
N VAL A 67 -14.08 -10.85 1.70
CA VAL A 67 -13.91 -10.52 3.10
C VAL A 67 -14.11 -11.86 3.79
N PRO A 68 -13.06 -12.49 4.37
CA PRO A 68 -13.32 -13.59 5.27
C PRO A 68 -14.27 -13.02 6.33
N ALA A 69 -15.46 -13.59 6.45
CA ALA A 69 -16.45 -13.13 7.42
C ALA A 69 -15.73 -12.93 8.76
N PRO A 70 -15.99 -11.84 9.50
CA PRO A 70 -15.41 -11.69 10.83
C PRO A 70 -15.79 -12.95 11.59
N SER A 71 -14.79 -13.76 11.92
CA SER A 71 -14.98 -14.93 12.76
C SER A 71 -15.75 -14.45 13.99
N SER A 72 -16.93 -15.02 14.19
CA SER A 72 -17.78 -14.84 15.36
C SER A 72 -16.93 -14.87 16.62
N HIS A 73 -16.50 -13.70 17.10
CA HIS A 73 -16.11 -13.56 18.49
C HIS A 73 -17.44 -13.55 19.24
N PRO A 74 -17.72 -14.53 20.09
CA PRO A 74 -18.83 -14.42 21.01
C PRO A 74 -18.51 -13.23 21.92
N ASP A 75 -19.47 -12.33 22.06
CA ASP A 75 -19.55 -11.41 23.20
C ASP A 75 -19.52 -12.26 24.48
N ASN A 76 -18.34 -12.46 25.05
CA ASN A 76 -18.20 -12.95 26.41
C ASN A 76 -18.11 -11.74 27.32
N GLY A 77 -19.25 -11.39 27.90
CA GLY A 77 -19.34 -10.37 28.94
C GLY A 77 -18.37 -10.65 30.08
N VAL A 78 -17.54 -9.65 30.37
CA VAL A 78 -17.07 -9.19 31.68
C VAL A 78 -17.04 -7.67 31.61
#